data_AF-A0A6N7ZWE0-F1
#
_entry.id   AF-A0A6N7ZWE0-F1
#
_cell.length_a   1.000
_cell.length_b   1.000
_cell.length_c   1.000
_cell.angle_alpha   90.00
_cell.angle_beta   90.00
_cell.angle_gamma   90.00
#
_symmetry.space_group_name_H-M   'P 1'
#
loop_
_entity.id
_entity.type
_entity.pdbx_description
1 polymer ?
#
loop_
_entity_poly.entity_id
_entity_poly.type
_entity_poly.pdbx_seq_one_letter_code
_entity_poly.pdbx_strand_id
1 'polypeptide(L)'
;MADEIAVLCPKIGGAVDNYFFLRGSPFTEDELRTLRALHPTILALHGLNQRLILGALAEGNSHYTGFPEADAFAIDDSHGRQCFASASWRKLVGKTVALSDAVAQAREARPGQPLIVGNAHVISEKLGAEFPPAPNGRITFIIERPLASSSLVLSEVVDNLFADQLTQREISICYLALRGFPSTSIAEQLGIAVGTVKNHRKSIYRKLDITTERELFLLLLNHVGARSE
;
A
#
# COMPACT_ATOMS: atom_id res chain seq x y z
N MET A 1 4.45 -11.17 -28.06
CA MET A 1 5.25 -10.61 -26.94
C MET A 1 4.49 -9.37 -26.52
N ALA A 2 3.97 -9.32 -25.29
CA ALA A 2 3.23 -8.16 -24.82
C ALA A 2 4.22 -7.00 -24.63
N ASP A 3 3.82 -5.81 -25.04
CA ASP A 3 4.61 -4.58 -24.92
C ASP A 3 3.84 -3.60 -24.03
N GLU A 4 4.56 -2.88 -23.18
CA GLU A 4 4.00 -2.08 -22.09
C GLU A 4 4.74 -0.75 -21.99
N ILE A 5 3.97 0.33 -21.90
CA ILE A 5 4.49 1.67 -21.61
C ILE A 5 3.79 2.19 -20.36
N ALA A 6 4.60 2.63 -19.38
CA ALA A 6 4.11 3.26 -18.17
C ALA A 6 4.45 4.75 -18.17
N VAL A 7 3.46 5.60 -17.88
CA VAL A 7 3.66 7.00 -17.53
C VAL A 7 3.48 7.13 -16.02
N LEU A 8 4.55 7.55 -15.35
CA LEU A 8 4.58 7.72 -13.90
C LEU A 8 4.38 9.20 -13.57
N CYS A 9 3.37 9.50 -12.76
CA CYS A 9 3.02 10.84 -12.34
C CYS A 9 3.12 10.94 -10.80
N PRO A 10 4.28 11.34 -10.25
CA PRO A 10 4.49 11.39 -8.80
C PRO A 10 3.54 12.35 -8.09
N LYS A 11 3.07 11.95 -6.91
CA LYS A 11 2.19 12.70 -6.02
C LYS A 11 2.87 13.07 -4.72
N ILE A 12 2.28 14.06 -4.04
CA ILE A 12 2.67 14.46 -2.70
C ILE A 12 2.36 13.30 -1.73
N GLY A 13 3.30 13.00 -0.84
CA GLY A 13 3.19 11.92 0.15
C GLY A 13 3.62 10.55 -0.37
N GLY A 14 4.57 10.51 -1.32
CA GLY A 14 5.17 9.27 -1.81
C GLY A 14 4.28 8.39 -2.71
N ALA A 15 3.08 8.86 -3.07
CA ALA A 15 2.19 8.17 -4.01
C ALA A 15 2.59 8.46 -5.47
N VAL A 16 2.19 7.61 -6.41
CA VAL A 16 2.41 7.81 -7.86
C VAL A 16 1.15 7.37 -8.61
N ASP A 17 0.62 8.24 -9.48
CA ASP A 17 -0.36 7.83 -10.47
C ASP A 17 0.34 7.15 -11.64
N ASN A 18 -0.08 5.93 -11.96
CA ASN A 18 0.51 5.14 -13.03
C ASN A 18 -0.51 4.95 -14.14
N TYR A 19 -0.15 5.37 -15.35
CA TYR A 19 -0.92 5.11 -16.55
C TYR A 19 -0.20 4.04 -17.37
N PHE A 20 -0.82 2.86 -17.46
CA PHE A 20 -0.28 1.73 -18.22
C PHE A 20 -0.98 1.61 -19.57
N PHE A 21 -0.17 1.57 -20.64
CA PHE A 21 -0.62 1.30 -21.99
C PHE A 21 -0.14 -0.10 -22.37
N LEU A 22 -1.09 -1.04 -22.49
CA LEU A 22 -0.83 -2.45 -22.73
C LEU A 22 -1.20 -2.85 -24.16
N ARG A 23 -0.30 -3.56 -24.85
CA ARG A 23 -0.57 -4.13 -26.18
C ARG A 23 -0.10 -5.57 -26.30
N GLY A 24 -0.84 -6.34 -27.10
CA GLY A 24 -0.44 -7.70 -27.51
C GLY A 24 0.64 -7.74 -28.59
N SER A 25 0.98 -6.60 -29.19
CA SER A 25 2.02 -6.41 -30.21
C SER A 25 2.88 -5.18 -29.88
N PRO A 26 4.15 -5.14 -30.31
CA PRO A 26 5.04 -4.01 -30.06
C PRO A 26 4.44 -2.67 -30.47
N PHE A 27 4.77 -1.61 -29.72
CA PHE A 27 4.44 -0.24 -30.13
C PHE A 27 5.24 0.15 -31.38
N THR A 28 4.57 0.79 -32.33
CA THR A 28 5.20 1.34 -33.54
C THR A 28 5.90 2.66 -33.20
N GLU A 29 6.88 3.06 -34.00
CA GLU A 29 7.61 4.32 -33.78
C GLU A 29 6.69 5.56 -33.85
N ASP A 30 5.63 5.51 -34.65
CA ASP A 30 4.63 6.58 -34.73
C ASP A 30 3.74 6.66 -33.48
N GLU A 31 3.38 5.50 -32.89
CA GLU A 31 2.68 5.44 -31.60
C GLU A 31 3.58 5.97 -30.47
N LEU A 32 4.87 5.59 -30.46
CA LEU A 32 5.85 6.13 -29.51
C LEU A 32 6.03 7.64 -29.65
N ARG A 33 6.06 8.16 -30.88
CA ARG A 33 6.17 9.60 -31.14
C ARG A 33 4.93 10.35 -30.64
N THR A 34 3.74 9.78 -30.85
CA THR A 34 2.48 10.33 -30.33
C THR A 34 2.49 10.36 -28.79
N LEU A 35 2.87 9.26 -28.14
CA LEU A 35 2.94 9.20 -26.67
C LEU A 35 3.94 10.22 -26.11
N ARG A 36 5.13 10.37 -26.72
CA ARG A 36 6.11 11.40 -26.35
C ARG A 36 5.57 12.82 -26.55
N ALA A 37 4.78 13.05 -27.60
CA ALA A 37 4.15 14.35 -27.85
C ALA A 37 3.03 14.68 -26.86
N LEU A 38 2.30 13.67 -26.36
CA LEU A 38 1.26 13.83 -25.34
C LEU A 38 1.80 13.99 -23.93
N HIS A 39 3.00 13.45 -23.66
CA HIS A 39 3.60 13.45 -22.33
C HIS A 39 3.65 14.84 -21.63
N PRO A 40 4.05 15.94 -22.29
CA PRO A 40 4.02 17.27 -21.67
C PRO A 40 2.61 17.70 -21.24
N THR A 41 1.59 17.37 -22.03
CA THR A 41 0.19 17.68 -21.72
C THR A 41 -0.31 16.88 -20.52
N ILE A 42 0.04 15.59 -20.46
CA ILE A 42 -0.30 14.72 -19.31
C ILE A 42 0.34 15.26 -18.03
N LEU A 43 1.63 15.63 -18.09
CA LEU A 43 2.32 16.25 -16.95
C LEU A 43 1.70 17.59 -16.54
N ALA A 44 1.30 18.43 -17.51
CA ALA A 44 0.66 19.71 -17.23
C ALA A 44 -0.72 19.54 -16.56
N LEU A 45 -1.52 18.58 -17.04
CA LEU A 45 -2.82 18.24 -16.43
C LEU A 45 -2.63 17.66 -15.02
N HIS A 46 -1.65 16.78 -14.84
CA HIS A 46 -1.28 16.25 -13.52
C HIS A 46 -0.90 17.37 -12.54
N GLY A 47 -0.02 18.28 -12.96
CA GLY A 47 0.37 19.44 -12.15
C GLY A 47 -0.81 20.36 -11.84
N LEU A 48 -1.74 20.56 -12.78
CA LEU A 48 -2.98 21.31 -12.52
C LEU A 48 -3.88 20.59 -11.51
N ASN A 49 -4.08 19.28 -11.66
CA ASN A 49 -4.87 18.47 -10.73
C ASN A 49 -4.30 18.55 -9.31
N GLN A 50 -2.97 18.43 -9.16
CA GLN A 50 -2.32 18.62 -7.86
C GLN A 50 -2.60 20.01 -7.30
N ARG A 51 -2.45 21.08 -8.09
CA ARG A 51 -2.75 22.44 -7.61
C ARG A 51 -4.21 22.60 -7.15
N LEU A 52 -5.16 21.98 -7.84
CA LEU A 52 -6.59 22.02 -7.46
C LEU A 52 -6.85 21.28 -6.15
N ILE A 53 -6.30 20.07 -5.99
CA ILE A 53 -6.39 19.29 -4.74
C ILE A 53 -5.80 20.10 -3.58
N LEU A 54 -4.65 20.73 -3.80
CA LEU A 54 -3.97 21.53 -2.80
C LEU A 54 -4.70 22.82 -2.43
N GLY A 55 -5.29 23.51 -3.41
CA GLY A 55 -6.14 24.68 -3.17
C GLY A 55 -7.34 24.31 -2.29
N ALA A 56 -7.98 23.18 -2.58
CA ALA A 56 -9.12 22.73 -1.81
C ALA A 56 -8.75 22.25 -0.39
N LEU A 57 -7.56 21.66 -0.21
CA LEU A 57 -7.02 21.37 1.12
C LEU A 57 -6.77 22.65 1.93
N ALA A 58 -6.27 23.71 1.29
CA ALA A 58 -6.08 25.01 1.95
C ALA A 58 -7.43 25.64 2.39
N GLU A 59 -8.51 25.37 1.66
CA GLU A 59 -9.88 25.75 2.02
C GLU A 59 -10.51 24.85 3.10
N GLY A 60 -9.76 23.85 3.60
CA GLY A 60 -10.19 22.97 4.69
C GLY A 60 -10.97 21.73 4.22
N ASN A 61 -11.07 21.50 2.91
CA ASN A 61 -11.72 20.33 2.37
C ASN A 61 -10.73 19.15 2.30
N SER A 62 -10.94 18.16 3.16
CA SER A 62 -10.05 17.02 3.40
C SER A 62 -10.40 15.76 2.61
N HIS A 63 -11.54 15.76 1.91
CA HIS A 63 -12.04 14.59 1.18
C HIS A 63 -11.75 14.73 -0.32
N TYR A 64 -10.48 14.55 -0.71
CA TYR A 64 -10.09 14.50 -2.12
C TYR A 64 -9.38 13.20 -2.47
N THR A 65 -9.77 12.64 -3.60
CA THR A 65 -9.09 11.51 -4.23
C THR A 65 -7.71 11.95 -4.72
N GLY A 66 -6.67 11.18 -4.39
CA GLY A 66 -5.30 11.44 -4.85
C GLY A 66 -4.40 12.22 -3.90
N PHE A 67 -4.85 12.52 -2.68
CA PHE A 67 -4.00 12.81 -1.53
C PHE A 67 -3.79 11.51 -0.72
N PRO A 68 -2.68 11.32 0.00
CA PRO A 68 -2.53 10.16 0.86
C PRO A 68 -3.70 10.11 1.85
N GLU A 69 -4.31 8.93 2.05
CA GLU A 69 -5.17 8.68 3.20
C GLU A 69 -4.30 8.87 4.46
N ALA A 70 -4.33 10.08 4.99
CA ALA A 70 -3.56 10.50 6.16
C ALA A 70 -4.53 11.02 7.22
N ASP A 71 -4.40 10.50 8.43
CA ASP A 71 -5.23 10.87 9.57
C ASP A 71 -5.01 12.32 9.99
N ALA A 72 -3.80 12.84 9.77
CA ALA A 72 -3.48 14.25 9.97
C ALA A 72 -2.37 14.76 9.04
N PHE A 73 -2.39 16.07 8.76
CA PHE A 73 -1.32 16.73 8.02
C PHE A 73 -1.18 18.21 8.40
N ALA A 74 0.02 18.75 8.19
CA ALA A 74 0.30 20.18 8.28
C ALA A 74 1.26 20.62 7.19
N ILE A 75 1.14 21.90 6.84
CA ILE A 75 1.96 22.56 5.83
C ILE A 75 2.72 23.69 6.50
N ASP A 76 4.03 23.71 6.30
CA ASP A 76 4.95 24.74 6.77
C ASP A 76 5.50 25.52 5.58
N ASP A 77 5.70 26.83 5.71
CA ASP A 77 6.39 27.64 4.71
C ASP A 77 7.89 27.30 4.61
N SER A 78 8.58 27.96 3.68
CA SER A 78 10.03 27.83 3.49
C SER A 78 10.88 28.22 4.71
N HIS A 79 10.29 28.91 5.69
CA HIS A 79 10.93 29.30 6.95
C HIS A 79 10.53 28.37 8.11
N GLY A 80 9.78 27.30 7.85
CA GLY A 80 9.31 26.36 8.85
C GLY A 80 8.13 26.84 9.69
N ARG A 81 7.46 27.93 9.29
CA ARG A 81 6.25 28.42 9.98
C ARG A 81 5.03 27.68 9.46
N GLN A 82 4.22 27.13 10.36
CA GLN A 82 3.03 26.38 9.97
C GLN A 82 1.97 27.32 9.36
N CYS A 83 1.77 27.20 8.04
CA CYS A 83 0.75 27.93 7.29
C CYS A 83 -0.63 27.28 7.42
N PHE A 84 -0.67 25.95 7.52
CA PHE A 84 -1.92 25.19 7.60
C PHE A 84 -1.75 23.95 8.47
N ALA A 85 -2.82 23.54 9.15
CA ALA A 85 -2.91 22.26 9.83
C ALA A 85 -4.33 21.73 9.75
N SER A 86 -4.47 20.42 9.54
CA SER A 86 -5.78 19.77 9.66
C SER A 86 -6.30 19.83 11.10
N ALA A 87 -7.61 19.69 11.29
CA ALA A 87 -8.20 19.64 12.63
C ALA A 87 -7.62 18.48 13.46
N SER A 88 -7.42 17.31 12.83
CA SER A 88 -6.79 16.15 13.43
C SER A 88 -5.33 16.40 13.81
N TRP A 89 -4.55 17.13 12.98
CA TRP A 89 -3.17 17.49 13.29
C TRP A 89 -3.06 18.27 14.59
N ARG A 90 -3.89 19.32 14.75
CA ARG A 90 -3.93 20.14 15.96
C ARG A 90 -4.31 19.33 17.22
N LYS A 91 -5.03 18.23 17.05
CA LYS A 91 -5.39 17.32 18.13
C LYS A 91 -4.32 16.27 18.41
N LEU A 92 -3.57 15.82 17.41
CA LEU A 92 -2.60 14.73 17.52
C LEU A 92 -1.22 15.23 17.95
N VAL A 93 -0.70 16.24 17.27
CA VAL A 93 0.65 16.77 17.55
C VAL A 93 0.64 17.51 18.88
N GLY A 94 1.58 17.16 19.76
CA GLY A 94 1.63 17.66 21.14
C GLY A 94 0.94 16.79 22.19
N LYS A 95 0.21 15.73 21.80
CA LYS A 95 -0.31 14.74 22.77
C LYS A 95 0.78 13.92 23.45
N THR A 96 1.82 13.57 22.69
CA THR A 96 2.96 12.81 23.20
C THR A 96 4.25 13.45 22.71
N VAL A 97 5.25 13.48 23.59
CA VAL A 97 6.60 13.98 23.26
C VAL A 97 7.18 13.20 22.07
N ALA A 98 7.01 11.87 22.08
CA ALA A 98 7.50 11.00 21.02
C ALA A 98 6.96 11.34 19.62
N LEU A 99 5.67 11.67 19.50
CA LEU A 99 5.10 12.05 18.20
C LEU A 99 5.61 13.41 17.73
N SER A 100 5.71 14.39 18.64
CA SER A 100 6.29 15.70 18.31
C SER A 100 7.76 15.59 17.89
N ASP A 101 8.55 14.76 18.56
CA ASP A 101 9.95 14.49 18.20
C ASP A 101 10.04 13.80 16.84
N ALA A 102 9.16 12.84 16.55
CA ALA A 102 9.10 12.17 15.25
C ALA A 102 8.76 13.15 14.13
N VAL A 103 7.86 14.13 14.36
CA VAL A 103 7.56 15.20 13.39
C VAL A 103 8.79 16.08 13.15
N ALA A 104 9.49 16.49 14.21
CA ALA A 104 10.72 17.28 14.07
C ALA A 104 11.79 16.52 13.26
N GLN A 105 12.04 15.26 13.60
CA GLN A 105 12.99 14.41 12.90
C GLN A 105 12.58 14.18 11.44
N ALA A 106 11.29 13.95 11.15
CA ALA A 106 10.82 13.72 9.78
C ALA A 106 11.06 14.94 8.89
N ARG A 107 10.91 16.15 9.44
CA ARG A 107 11.16 17.41 8.71
C ARG A 107 12.63 17.61 8.33
N GLU A 108 13.55 17.05 9.11
CA GLU A 108 15.00 17.10 8.88
C GLU A 108 15.51 15.90 8.06
N ALA A 109 14.79 14.78 8.11
CA ALA A 109 15.11 13.56 7.37
C ALA A 109 15.01 13.74 5.85
N ARG A 110 15.42 12.70 5.12
CA ARG A 110 15.24 12.64 3.67
C ARG A 110 13.75 12.77 3.33
N PRO A 111 13.36 13.65 2.38
CA PRO A 111 11.97 13.76 1.96
C PRO A 111 11.38 12.39 1.58
N GLY A 112 10.17 12.12 2.07
CA GLY A 112 9.44 10.88 1.83
C GLY A 112 9.89 9.69 2.68
N GLN A 113 10.96 9.81 3.48
CA GLN A 113 11.37 8.74 4.39
C GLN A 113 10.40 8.65 5.58
N PRO A 114 9.72 7.51 5.80
CA PRO A 114 8.82 7.35 6.92
C PRO A 114 9.59 7.17 8.23
N LEU A 115 9.16 7.88 9.27
CA LEU A 115 9.54 7.62 10.66
C LEU A 115 8.39 6.96 11.40
N ILE A 116 8.68 5.86 12.10
CA ILE A 116 7.66 5.06 12.78
C ILE A 116 7.72 5.35 14.28
N VAL A 117 6.60 5.77 14.86
CA VAL A 117 6.45 6.03 16.29
C VAL A 117 5.16 5.40 16.80
N GLY A 118 5.30 4.28 17.52
CA GLY A 118 4.14 3.47 17.93
C GLY A 118 3.37 2.96 16.71
N ASN A 119 2.11 3.36 16.59
CA ASN A 119 1.23 3.05 15.46
C ASN A 119 1.22 4.14 14.37
N ALA A 120 1.89 5.27 14.60
CA ALA A 120 1.93 6.39 13.67
C ALA A 120 3.15 6.30 12.75
N HIS A 121 2.90 6.52 11.46
CA HIS A 121 3.92 6.75 10.45
C HIS A 121 3.93 8.24 10.13
N VAL A 122 5.07 8.88 10.34
CA VAL A 122 5.28 10.30 10.07
C VAL A 122 6.12 10.45 8.81
N ILE A 123 5.58 11.14 7.81
CA ILE A 123 6.24 11.32 6.51
C ILE A 123 6.29 12.81 6.23
N SER A 124 7.45 13.33 5.82
CA SER A 124 7.58 14.73 5.46
C SER A 124 8.15 14.91 4.06
N GLU A 125 7.54 15.79 3.29
CA GLU A 125 7.84 16.03 1.88
C GLU A 125 8.11 17.51 1.62
N LYS A 126 9.05 17.81 0.72
CA LYS A 126 9.28 19.19 0.28
C LYS A 126 8.25 19.58 -0.77
N LEU A 127 7.78 20.82 -0.67
CA LEU A 127 6.87 21.41 -1.64
C LEU A 127 7.68 22.24 -2.64
N GLY A 128 7.27 22.26 -3.90
CA GLY A 128 7.90 23.09 -4.92
C GLY A 128 7.48 24.57 -4.82
N ALA A 129 8.09 25.41 -5.66
CA ALA A 129 7.78 26.85 -5.71
C ALA A 129 6.36 27.13 -6.22
N GLU A 130 5.75 26.17 -6.92
CA GLU A 130 4.41 26.22 -7.48
C GLU A 130 3.30 26.02 -6.45
N PHE A 131 3.62 25.74 -5.19
CA PHE A 131 2.67 25.50 -4.10
C PHE A 131 2.22 26.84 -3.47
N PRO A 132 1.08 27.44 -3.86
CA PRO A 132 0.79 28.83 -3.49
C PRO A 132 0.68 29.09 -1.98
N PRO A 133 0.12 28.18 -1.14
CA PRO A 133 0.07 28.40 0.30
C PRO A 133 1.44 28.41 1.00
N ALA A 134 2.46 27.78 0.40
CA ALA A 134 3.76 27.54 0.99
C ALA A 134 4.83 27.22 -0.10
N PRO A 135 5.21 28.21 -0.93
CA PRO A 135 6.23 28.00 -1.96
C PRO A 135 7.56 27.57 -1.34
N ASN A 136 8.16 26.49 -1.84
CA ASN A 136 9.38 25.90 -1.27
C ASN A 136 9.23 25.48 0.21
N GLY A 137 7.99 25.30 0.66
CA GLY A 137 7.69 24.85 2.00
C GLY A 137 7.80 23.34 2.14
N ARG A 138 7.01 22.82 3.06
CA ARG A 138 7.01 21.41 3.42
C ARG A 138 5.61 20.99 3.83
N ILE A 139 5.28 19.74 3.55
CA ILE A 139 4.09 19.09 4.09
C ILE A 139 4.49 17.89 4.90
N THR A 140 3.85 17.70 6.06
CA THR A 140 4.08 16.57 6.93
C THR A 140 2.76 15.86 7.17
N PHE A 141 2.80 14.54 7.03
CA PHE A 141 1.69 13.61 7.20
C PHE A 141 1.90 12.79 8.47
N ILE A 142 0.80 12.49 9.13
CA ILE A 142 0.70 11.45 10.15
C ILE A 142 -0.34 10.47 9.66
N ILE A 143 0.09 9.22 9.53
CA ILE A 143 -0.76 8.09 9.15
C ILE A 143 -0.74 7.14 10.34
N GLU A 144 -1.82 7.14 11.12
CA GLU A 144 -2.05 6.15 12.15
C GLU A 144 -2.47 4.86 11.47
N ARG A 145 -1.50 3.95 11.30
CA ARG A 145 -1.84 2.59 10.97
C ARG A 145 -2.16 1.93 12.29
N PRO A 146 -3.41 1.52 12.57
CA PRO A 146 -3.65 0.70 13.74
C PRO A 146 -2.58 -0.40 13.70
N LEU A 147 -1.81 -0.54 14.79
CA LEU A 147 -1.01 -1.75 14.97
C LEU A 147 -1.99 -2.85 14.64
N ALA A 148 -1.76 -3.62 13.57
CA ALA A 148 -2.63 -4.73 13.27
C ALA A 148 -2.72 -5.49 14.59
N SER A 149 -3.89 -5.49 15.24
CA SER A 149 -4.03 -5.98 16.61
C SER A 149 -3.64 -7.46 16.71
N SER A 150 -3.39 -8.09 15.57
CA SER A 150 -2.48 -9.21 15.41
C SER A 150 -1.58 -8.93 14.18
N SER A 151 -0.26 -9.07 14.35
CA SER A 151 0.50 -9.67 13.24
C SER A 151 -0.23 -10.98 12.95
N LEU A 152 -0.91 -11.08 11.82
CA LEU A 152 -1.62 -12.31 11.48
C LEU A 152 -0.56 -13.40 11.34
N VAL A 153 -0.42 -14.22 12.37
CA VAL A 153 0.44 -15.39 12.32
C VAL A 153 -0.29 -16.36 11.40
N LEU A 154 0.23 -16.54 10.19
CA LEU A 154 -0.42 -17.37 9.17
C LEU A 154 -0.81 -18.75 9.70
N SER A 155 -0.03 -19.35 10.60
CA SER A 155 -0.38 -20.65 11.20
C SER A 155 -1.66 -20.56 12.02
N GLU A 156 -1.81 -19.56 12.88
CA GLU A 156 -3.03 -19.37 13.68
C GLU A 156 -4.25 -19.08 12.81
N VAL A 157 -4.07 -18.32 11.72
CA VAL A 157 -5.17 -18.02 10.79
C VAL A 157 -5.60 -19.29 10.06
N VAL A 158 -4.64 -20.09 9.56
CA VAL A 158 -4.92 -21.34 8.85
C VAL A 158 -5.52 -22.38 9.79
N ASP A 159 -5.03 -22.49 11.03
CA ASP A 159 -5.59 -23.36 12.05
C ASP A 159 -7.05 -22.98 12.32
N ASN A 160 -7.34 -21.70 12.62
CA ASN A 160 -8.71 -21.26 12.89
C ASN A 160 -9.65 -21.39 11.69
N LEU A 161 -9.16 -21.10 10.48
CA LEU A 161 -9.98 -21.16 9.26
C LEU A 161 -10.38 -22.59 8.89
N PHE A 162 -9.51 -23.57 9.16
CA PHE A 162 -9.70 -24.94 8.68
C PHE A 162 -9.85 -26.00 9.79
N ALA A 163 -9.79 -25.62 11.08
CA ALA A 163 -9.87 -26.53 12.22
C ALA A 163 -11.07 -27.49 12.15
N ASP A 164 -12.22 -27.00 11.71
CA ASP A 164 -13.46 -27.79 11.68
C ASP A 164 -13.60 -28.68 10.43
N GLN A 165 -12.77 -28.47 9.41
CA GLN A 165 -12.90 -29.13 8.10
C GLN A 165 -11.73 -30.05 7.77
N LEU A 166 -10.54 -29.75 8.28
CA LEU A 166 -9.29 -30.42 7.92
C LEU A 166 -8.63 -31.06 9.15
N THR A 167 -7.94 -32.17 8.91
CA THR A 167 -7.07 -32.77 9.94
C THR A 167 -5.82 -31.92 10.14
N GLN A 168 -5.16 -32.04 11.30
CA GLN A 168 -3.88 -31.36 11.58
C GLN A 168 -2.81 -31.58 10.49
N ARG A 169 -2.81 -32.77 9.89
CA ARG A 169 -1.89 -33.09 8.80
C ARG A 169 -2.23 -32.35 7.50
N GLU A 170 -3.52 -32.25 7.19
CA GLU A 170 -4.00 -31.47 6.04
C GLU A 170 -3.80 -29.97 6.24
N ILE A 171 -3.98 -29.48 7.46
CA ILE A 171 -3.70 -28.09 7.87
C ILE A 171 -2.22 -27.76 7.67
N SER A 172 -1.31 -28.64 8.10
CA SER A 172 0.14 -28.48 7.87
C SER A 172 0.48 -28.35 6.38
N ILE A 173 -0.19 -29.14 5.53
CA ILE A 173 0.00 -29.08 4.07
C ILE A 173 -0.58 -27.80 3.49
N CYS A 174 -1.76 -27.35 3.95
CA CYS A 174 -2.35 -26.07 3.55
C CYS A 174 -1.47 -24.90 3.92
N TYR A 175 -0.92 -24.89 5.14
CA TYR A 175 0.00 -23.86 5.61
C TYR A 175 1.21 -23.71 4.69
N LEU A 176 1.86 -24.82 4.31
CA LEU A 176 3.01 -24.77 3.41
C LEU A 176 2.62 -24.40 1.96
N ALA A 177 1.47 -24.88 1.49
CA ALA A 177 0.95 -24.52 0.16
C ALA A 177 0.66 -23.01 0.06
N LEU A 178 0.00 -22.43 1.07
CA LEU A 178 -0.29 -21.00 1.14
C LEU A 178 0.97 -20.12 1.25
N ARG A 179 2.10 -20.69 1.68
CA ARG A 179 3.42 -20.04 1.66
C ARG A 179 4.14 -20.18 0.30
N GLY A 180 3.54 -20.86 -0.67
CA GLY A 180 4.08 -21.04 -2.02
C GLY A 180 5.06 -22.19 -2.17
N PHE A 181 5.14 -23.13 -1.21
CA PHE A 181 6.04 -24.27 -1.35
C PHE A 181 5.50 -25.28 -2.38
N PRO A 182 6.35 -25.76 -3.31
CA PRO A 182 5.95 -26.81 -4.24
C PRO A 182 5.79 -28.15 -3.50
N SER A 183 5.02 -29.08 -4.08
CA SER A 183 4.73 -30.37 -3.42
C SER A 183 5.97 -31.23 -3.13
N THR A 184 7.08 -31.01 -3.83
CA THR A 184 8.39 -31.61 -3.52
C THR A 184 8.96 -31.07 -2.21
N SER A 185 9.01 -29.76 -2.04
CA SER A 185 9.49 -29.12 -0.79
C SER A 185 8.57 -29.42 0.40
N ILE A 186 7.25 -29.48 0.18
CA ILE A 186 6.30 -29.89 1.22
C ILE A 186 6.59 -31.33 1.67
N ALA A 187 6.83 -32.23 0.71
CA ALA A 187 7.13 -33.63 0.99
C ALA A 187 8.42 -33.78 1.83
N GLU A 188 9.46 -33.05 1.46
CA GLU A 188 10.73 -33.00 2.19
C GLU A 188 10.57 -32.48 3.62
N GLN A 189 9.92 -31.31 3.80
CA GLN A 189 9.72 -30.70 5.13
C GLN A 189 8.87 -31.58 6.05
N LEU A 190 7.91 -32.31 5.48
CA LEU A 190 6.97 -33.11 6.24
C LEU A 190 7.38 -34.59 6.36
N GLY A 191 8.51 -35.00 5.76
CA GLY A 191 9.03 -36.37 5.83
C GLY A 191 8.12 -37.41 5.18
N ILE A 192 7.43 -37.06 4.08
CA ILE A 192 6.50 -37.95 3.36
C ILE A 192 6.78 -37.97 1.86
N ALA A 193 6.20 -38.93 1.13
CA ALA A 193 6.34 -38.98 -0.32
C ALA A 193 5.55 -37.86 -1.03
N VAL A 194 6.08 -37.38 -2.17
CA VAL A 194 5.42 -36.36 -3.02
C VAL A 194 4.03 -36.83 -3.49
N GLY A 195 3.88 -38.13 -3.78
CA GLY A 195 2.58 -38.72 -4.11
C GLY A 195 1.57 -38.59 -2.97
N THR A 196 2.01 -38.73 -1.73
CA THR A 196 1.19 -38.55 -0.53
C THR A 196 0.73 -37.11 -0.38
N VAL A 197 1.61 -36.13 -0.63
CA VAL A 197 1.23 -34.70 -0.65
C VAL A 197 0.17 -34.43 -1.71
N LYS A 198 0.34 -34.95 -2.94
CA LYS A 198 -0.66 -34.80 -4.01
C LYS A 198 -2.02 -35.39 -3.62
N ASN A 199 -2.03 -36.54 -2.95
CA ASN A 199 -3.26 -37.16 -2.45
C ASN A 199 -3.92 -36.31 -1.35
N HIS A 200 -3.14 -35.80 -0.40
CA HIS A 200 -3.66 -34.86 0.61
C HIS A 200 -4.24 -33.61 -0.02
N ARG A 201 -3.59 -33.00 -1.02
CA ARG A 201 -4.12 -31.82 -1.73
C ARG A 201 -5.47 -32.11 -2.39
N LYS A 202 -5.62 -33.26 -3.04
CA LYS A 202 -6.93 -33.69 -3.58
C LYS A 202 -7.99 -33.85 -2.50
N SER A 203 -7.63 -34.45 -1.36
CA SER A 203 -8.53 -34.58 -0.19
C SER A 203 -8.94 -33.22 0.35
N ILE A 204 -7.98 -32.31 0.54
CA ILE A 204 -8.19 -30.93 1.00
C ILE A 204 -9.15 -30.21 0.06
N TYR A 205 -8.88 -30.22 -1.24
CA TYR A 205 -9.70 -29.52 -2.22
C TYR A 205 -11.13 -30.03 -2.22
N ARG A 206 -11.33 -31.35 -2.16
CA ARG A 206 -12.66 -31.96 -2.01
C ARG A 206 -13.34 -31.57 -0.70
N LYS A 207 -12.62 -31.53 0.42
CA LYS A 207 -13.19 -31.19 1.74
C LYS A 207 -13.61 -29.72 1.84
N LEU A 208 -12.87 -28.84 1.17
CA LEU A 208 -13.14 -27.40 1.14
C LEU A 208 -14.04 -26.97 -0.03
N ASP A 209 -14.52 -27.93 -0.84
CA ASP A 209 -15.30 -27.68 -2.06
C ASP A 209 -14.63 -26.69 -3.05
N ILE A 210 -13.33 -26.89 -3.27
CA ILE A 210 -12.52 -26.11 -4.22
C ILE A 210 -11.83 -27.03 -5.23
N THR A 211 -11.29 -26.46 -6.29
CA THR A 211 -10.62 -27.20 -7.37
C THR A 211 -9.17 -26.79 -7.57
N THR A 212 -8.77 -25.63 -7.06
CA THR A 212 -7.45 -25.03 -7.29
C THR A 212 -6.79 -24.48 -6.02
N GLU A 213 -5.46 -24.38 -6.06
CA GLU A 213 -4.66 -23.70 -5.03
C GLU A 213 -4.99 -22.20 -4.96
N ARG A 214 -5.37 -21.59 -6.10
CA ARG A 214 -5.82 -20.20 -6.14
C ARG A 214 -7.07 -20.00 -5.29
N GLU A 215 -8.04 -20.91 -5.37
CA GLU A 215 -9.25 -20.86 -4.53
C GLU A 215 -8.92 -21.03 -3.04
N LEU A 216 -7.96 -21.91 -2.70
CA LEU A 216 -7.46 -22.02 -1.33
C LEU A 216 -6.91 -20.69 -0.80
N PHE A 217 -6.16 -19.96 -1.64
CA PHE A 217 -5.66 -18.62 -1.30
C PHE A 217 -6.79 -17.57 -1.19
N LEU A 218 -7.80 -17.64 -2.05
CA LEU A 218 -8.97 -16.75 -1.98
C LEU A 218 -9.79 -16.96 -0.70
N LEU A 219 -9.93 -18.20 -0.23
CA LEU A 219 -10.57 -18.50 1.06
C LEU A 219 -9.85 -17.82 2.23
N LEU A 220 -8.51 -17.83 2.23
CA LEU A 220 -7.71 -17.13 3.22
C LEU A 220 -7.94 -15.61 3.17
N LEU A 221 -7.88 -15.01 1.97
CA LEU A 221 -8.07 -13.56 1.80
C LEU A 221 -9.47 -13.12 2.24
N ASN A 222 -10.50 -13.88 1.89
CA ASN A 222 -11.88 -13.56 2.31
C ASN A 222 -12.03 -13.63 3.83
N HIS A 223 -11.42 -14.62 4.48
CA HIS A 223 -11.45 -14.73 5.94
C HIS A 223 -10.73 -13.56 6.63
N VAL A 224 -9.57 -13.14 6.10
CA VAL A 224 -8.82 -12.00 6.63
C VAL A 224 -9.53 -10.67 6.36
N GLY A 225 -10.13 -10.51 5.17
CA GLY A 225 -10.89 -9.34 4.79
C GLY A 225 -12.14 -9.14 5.65
N ALA A 226 -12.90 -10.21 5.91
CA ALA A 226 -14.11 -10.16 6.74
C ALA A 226 -13.86 -9.88 8.23
N ARG A 227 -12.61 -10.02 8.73
CA ARG A 227 -12.23 -9.64 10.10
C ARG A 227 -11.86 -8.16 10.26
N SER A 228 -11.79 -7.42 9.15
CA SER A 228 -11.38 -6.02 9.12
C SER A 228 -12.56 -5.02 9.09
N GLU A 229 -13.80 -5.53 9.12
CA GLU A 229 -15.06 -4.78 9.36
C GLU A 229 -15.52 -4.97 10.80
#